data_AF-A0A174PXX7-F1
#
_entry.id   AF-A0A174PXX7-F1
#
_cell.length_a   1.000
_cell.length_b   1.000
_cell.length_c   1.000
_cell.angle_alpha   90.00
_cell.angle_beta   90.00
_cell.angle_gamma   90.00
#
_symmetry.space_group_name_H-M   'P 1'
#
loop_
_entity.id
_entity.type
_entity.pdbx_description
1 polymer ?
#
loop_
_entity_poly.entity_id
_entity_poly.type
_entity_poly.pdbx_seq_one_letter_code
_entity_poly.pdbx_strand_id
1 'polypeptide(L)'
;MEQRITSLETITSLISKGLDEVNHSNKGHLSLPTRRAILQAINEPLVIGRVSILCALKVYPIWNDFFRNDTEIIGLIEKTEKYLLGQTSKKDLLNDADHLDMFADDYIEDDMTASFAAKVAVHAAYDAGSDANSIISDYDSDEEVEDPDEWDTAFLASLVYNGGIVDLDFIDDERNKEFWSWYLTDCIKTACSDDRLPYPASTSKVTPSAKYIPYRTQLNLWKDDEKCCAYVNGIKDVLAKMVAYAQWSKCDFYCYTVESTSYTNIYYYRGNEPVQFRLGINVTIHLSGKIEKLKDLMYSLCPQEGAFYLCKITIDKGNNMDIRFGYDTRYEELKKAFSDSDFSEDFSKYPRAEKFIPDWLADILKRKRISF
;
A
#
# COMPACT_ATOMS: atom_id res chain seq x y z
N MET A 1 40.54 19.11 -2.10
CA MET A 1 40.35 19.76 -0.79
C MET A 1 39.74 21.14 -0.99
N GLU A 2 40.31 21.99 -1.85
CA GLU A 2 39.72 23.29 -2.25
C GLU A 2 38.30 23.15 -2.82
N GLN A 3 38.05 22.29 -3.82
CA GLN A 3 36.70 22.09 -4.39
C GLN A 3 35.61 21.69 -3.37
N ARG A 4 35.98 20.96 -2.30
CA ARG A 4 35.04 20.50 -1.25
C ARG A 4 34.78 21.58 -0.20
N ILE A 5 35.70 22.52 -0.05
CA ILE A 5 35.55 23.70 0.83
C ILE A 5 34.68 24.75 0.12
N THR A 6 34.89 24.97 -1.18
CA THR A 6 34.10 25.91 -1.99
C THR A 6 32.63 25.48 -2.12
N SER A 7 32.34 24.17 -2.17
CA SER A 7 30.96 23.67 -2.21
C SER A 7 30.21 23.89 -0.89
N LEU A 8 30.86 23.70 0.25
CA LEU A 8 30.24 23.88 1.58
C LEU A 8 29.92 25.35 1.89
N GLU A 9 30.82 26.27 1.52
CA GLU A 9 30.58 27.71 1.63
C GLU A 9 29.41 28.15 0.74
N THR A 10 29.32 27.59 -0.48
CA THR A 10 28.21 27.84 -1.41
C THR A 10 26.88 27.35 -0.83
N ILE A 11 26.83 26.12 -0.31
CA ILE A 11 25.64 25.56 0.34
C ILE A 11 25.21 26.43 1.53
N THR A 12 26.15 26.84 2.37
CA THR A 12 25.85 27.68 3.56
C THR A 12 25.28 29.05 3.16
N SER A 13 25.82 29.65 2.09
CA SER A 13 25.31 30.90 1.53
C SER A 13 23.89 30.74 0.97
N LEU A 14 23.63 29.67 0.23
CA LEU A 14 22.31 29.35 -0.32
C LEU A 14 21.29 29.05 0.78
N ILE A 15 21.68 28.35 1.85
CA ILE A 15 20.85 28.11 3.03
C ILE A 15 20.47 29.43 3.70
N SER A 16 21.43 30.33 3.88
CA SER A 16 21.17 31.65 4.47
C SER A 16 20.21 32.47 3.61
N LYS A 17 20.42 32.48 2.29
CA LYS A 17 19.50 33.09 1.33
C LYS A 17 18.08 32.50 1.43
N GLY A 18 17.97 31.18 1.49
CA GLY A 18 16.68 30.48 1.62
C GLY A 18 15.97 30.79 2.93
N LEU A 19 16.71 30.93 4.04
CA LEU A 19 16.13 31.31 5.34
C LEU A 19 15.61 32.75 5.30
N ASP A 20 16.34 33.66 4.67
CA ASP A 20 15.88 35.03 4.46
C ASP A 20 14.62 35.06 3.59
N GLU A 21 14.58 34.27 2.52
CA GLU A 21 13.42 34.13 1.63
C GLU A 21 12.18 33.65 2.40
N VAL A 22 12.29 32.54 3.13
CA VAL A 22 11.22 31.98 3.97
C VAL A 22 10.73 32.97 5.02
N ASN A 23 11.63 33.77 5.61
CA ASN A 23 11.28 34.75 6.64
C ASN A 23 10.50 35.95 6.10
N HIS A 24 10.70 36.32 4.83
CA HIS A 24 10.04 37.45 4.18
C HIS A 24 8.89 37.04 3.25
N SER A 25 8.71 35.73 3.03
CA SER A 25 7.58 35.18 2.28
C SER A 25 6.29 35.26 3.09
N ASN A 26 5.22 35.79 2.46
CA ASN A 26 3.90 35.83 3.11
C ASN A 26 3.38 34.44 3.46
N LYS A 27 3.70 33.42 2.63
CA LYS A 27 3.30 32.02 2.86
C LYS A 27 4.36 31.17 3.57
N GLY A 28 5.45 31.79 4.05
CA GLY A 28 6.59 31.05 4.60
C GLY A 28 7.27 30.10 3.61
N HIS A 29 7.08 30.32 2.30
CA HIS A 29 7.49 29.42 1.22
C HIS A 29 8.97 29.53 0.86
N LEU A 30 9.55 28.41 0.41
CA LEU A 30 10.88 28.35 -0.20
C LEU A 30 10.76 28.00 -1.68
N SER A 31 11.16 28.92 -2.55
CA SER A 31 11.01 28.79 -4.00
C SER A 31 11.79 27.63 -4.61
N LEU A 32 11.22 27.06 -5.67
CA LEU A 32 11.84 26.02 -6.48
C LEU A 32 13.28 26.36 -6.95
N PRO A 33 13.61 27.57 -7.45
CA PRO A 33 14.98 27.92 -7.83
C PRO A 33 15.97 27.82 -6.67
N THR A 34 15.60 28.29 -5.47
CA THR A 34 16.48 28.20 -4.31
C THR A 34 16.68 26.75 -3.89
N ARG A 35 15.63 25.91 -3.91
CA ARG A 35 15.71 24.48 -3.59
C ARG A 35 16.62 23.74 -4.57
N ARG A 36 16.47 23.98 -5.87
CA ARG A 36 17.31 23.38 -6.93
C ARG A 36 18.76 23.83 -6.84
N ALA A 37 19.01 25.12 -6.62
CA ALA A 37 20.37 25.64 -6.45
C ALA A 37 21.11 24.96 -5.27
N ILE A 38 20.40 24.69 -4.18
CA ILE A 38 20.96 23.95 -3.03
C ILE A 38 21.30 22.51 -3.43
N LEU A 39 20.38 21.78 -4.07
CA LEU A 39 20.62 20.39 -4.49
C LEU A 39 21.74 20.29 -5.54
N GLN A 40 21.81 21.25 -6.46
CA GLN A 40 22.89 21.42 -7.43
C GLN A 40 24.23 21.69 -6.75
N ALA A 41 24.27 22.48 -5.69
CA ALA A 41 25.49 22.73 -4.93
C ALA A 41 25.96 21.50 -4.13
N ILE A 42 25.02 20.65 -3.68
CA ILE A 42 25.30 19.37 -3.02
C ILE A 42 25.89 18.37 -4.04
N ASN A 43 25.25 18.19 -5.19
CA ASN A 43 25.69 17.33 -6.30
C ASN A 43 26.16 15.92 -5.89
N GLU A 44 25.54 15.32 -4.87
CA GLU A 44 25.87 14.00 -4.37
C GLU A 44 24.57 13.16 -4.29
N PRO A 45 24.38 12.16 -5.18
CA PRO A 45 23.12 11.41 -5.28
C PRO A 45 22.66 10.77 -3.97
N LEU A 46 23.59 10.26 -3.17
CA LEU A 46 23.29 9.70 -1.85
C LEU A 46 22.70 10.77 -0.91
N VAL A 47 23.30 11.96 -0.86
CA VAL A 47 22.85 13.06 0.00
C VAL A 47 21.50 13.60 -0.47
N ILE A 48 21.33 13.79 -1.78
CA ILE A 48 20.06 14.25 -2.38
C ILE A 48 18.94 13.23 -2.07
N GLY A 49 19.18 11.94 -2.28
CA GLY A 49 18.20 10.91 -1.93
C GLY A 49 17.89 10.85 -0.43
N ARG A 50 18.87 11.12 0.44
CA ARG A 50 18.64 11.23 1.90
C ARG A 50 17.82 12.46 2.29
N VAL A 51 17.91 13.57 1.55
CA VAL A 51 17.00 14.72 1.73
C VAL A 51 15.57 14.29 1.43
N SER A 52 15.32 13.59 0.31
CA SER A 52 13.98 13.07 -0.03
C SER A 52 13.45 12.09 1.03
N ILE A 53 14.30 11.18 1.55
CA ILE A 53 13.94 10.28 2.66
C ILE A 53 13.56 11.06 3.93
N LEU A 54 14.32 12.10 4.28
CA LEU A 54 14.03 12.90 5.47
C LEU A 54 12.70 13.66 5.33
N CYS A 55 12.38 14.17 4.13
CA CYS A 55 11.07 14.74 3.82
C CYS A 55 9.95 13.71 4.02
N ALA A 56 10.13 12.47 3.55
CA ALA A 56 9.17 11.38 3.79
C ALA A 56 9.03 11.05 5.28
N LEU A 57 10.13 10.98 6.03
CA LEU A 57 10.12 10.74 7.48
C LEU A 57 9.45 11.87 8.26
N LYS A 58 9.55 13.12 7.79
CA LYS A 58 8.91 14.29 8.42
C LYS A 58 7.39 14.20 8.40
N VAL A 59 6.82 13.64 7.33
CA VAL A 59 5.35 13.51 7.16
C VAL A 59 4.81 12.11 7.45
N TYR A 60 5.67 11.09 7.57
CA TYR A 60 5.29 9.71 7.91
C TYR A 60 4.36 9.59 9.14
N PRO A 61 4.50 10.38 10.22
CA PRO A 61 3.56 10.31 11.35
C PRO A 61 2.09 10.51 10.95
N ILE A 62 1.80 11.33 9.92
CA ILE A 62 0.44 11.56 9.42
C ILE A 62 -0.14 10.26 8.86
N TRP A 63 0.64 9.54 8.04
CA TRP A 63 0.24 8.23 7.54
C TRP A 63 0.10 7.21 8.67
N ASN A 64 1.06 7.14 9.58
CA ASN A 64 1.03 6.16 10.68
C ASN A 64 -0.14 6.40 11.66
N ASP A 65 -0.57 7.64 11.83
CA ASP A 65 -1.75 7.97 12.64
C ASP A 65 -3.05 7.53 11.97
N PHE A 66 -3.14 7.66 10.64
CA PHE A 66 -4.29 7.22 9.83
C PHE A 66 -4.33 5.69 9.67
N PHE A 67 -3.23 5.09 9.24
CA PHE A 67 -3.11 3.66 9.00
C PHE A 67 -2.13 3.00 9.98
N ARG A 68 -2.62 2.87 11.22
CA ARG A 68 -1.85 2.26 12.33
C ARG A 68 -1.44 0.82 11.98
N ASN A 69 -0.19 0.49 12.33
CA ASN A 69 0.45 -0.80 12.08
C ASN A 69 0.76 -1.11 10.60
N ASP A 70 0.52 -0.17 9.68
CA ASP A 70 1.12 -0.29 8.35
C ASP A 70 2.64 -0.21 8.47
N THR A 71 3.30 -1.21 7.92
CA THR A 71 4.76 -1.27 7.83
C THR A 71 5.25 -1.10 6.40
N GLU A 72 4.35 -1.00 5.42
CA GLU A 72 4.73 -0.97 4.01
C GLU A 72 5.33 0.38 3.63
N ILE A 73 4.72 1.50 4.04
CA ILE A 73 5.27 2.84 3.74
C ILE A 73 6.62 3.07 4.43
N ILE A 74 6.74 2.78 5.73
CA ILE A 74 8.04 2.90 6.41
C ILE A 74 9.07 1.90 5.85
N GLY A 75 8.62 0.72 5.44
CA GLY A 75 9.44 -0.29 4.78
C GLY A 75 9.98 0.20 3.43
N LEU A 76 9.18 0.94 2.66
CA LEU A 76 9.62 1.59 1.42
C LEU A 76 10.70 2.63 1.70
N ILE A 77 10.49 3.51 2.69
CA ILE A 77 11.49 4.52 3.09
C ILE A 77 12.82 3.84 3.46
N GLU A 78 12.78 2.78 4.27
CA GLU A 78 13.98 1.99 4.61
C GLU A 78 14.62 1.33 3.38
N LYS A 79 13.81 0.85 2.43
CA LYS A 79 14.28 0.22 1.19
C LYS A 79 14.95 1.23 0.27
N THR A 80 14.44 2.47 0.22
CA THR A 80 15.04 3.59 -0.51
C THR A 80 16.45 3.88 0.01
N GLU A 81 16.66 3.94 1.34
CA GLU A 81 18.01 4.13 1.88
C GLU A 81 18.93 2.94 1.56
N LYS A 82 18.43 1.70 1.71
CA LYS A 82 19.18 0.50 1.31
C LYS A 82 19.60 0.54 -0.15
N TYR A 83 18.75 1.06 -1.04
CA TYR A 83 19.08 1.21 -2.45
C TYR A 83 20.20 2.23 -2.66
N LEU A 84 20.10 3.41 -2.04
CA LEU A 84 21.14 4.44 -2.11
C LEU A 84 22.50 3.94 -1.57
N LEU A 85 22.48 3.02 -0.61
CA LEU A 85 23.67 2.35 -0.07
C LEU A 85 24.13 1.12 -0.88
N GLY A 86 23.50 0.83 -2.02
CA GLY A 86 23.87 -0.30 -2.91
C GLY A 86 23.47 -1.69 -2.38
N GLN A 87 22.53 -1.77 -1.45
CA GLN A 87 22.11 -3.00 -0.77
C GLN A 87 20.86 -3.65 -1.37
N THR A 88 20.17 -2.97 -2.30
CA THR A 88 19.05 -3.54 -3.08
C THR A 88 19.08 -3.04 -4.52
N SER A 89 18.29 -3.64 -5.40
CA SER A 89 18.27 -3.29 -6.83
C SER A 89 17.24 -2.18 -7.12
N LYS A 90 17.52 -1.36 -8.15
CA LYS A 90 16.57 -0.34 -8.64
C LYS A 90 15.22 -0.96 -9.00
N LYS A 91 15.22 -2.12 -9.65
CA LYS A 91 14.00 -2.84 -10.03
C LYS A 91 13.17 -3.21 -8.82
N ASP A 92 13.79 -3.73 -7.76
CA ASP A 92 13.06 -4.12 -6.56
C ASP A 92 12.52 -2.90 -5.82
N LEU A 93 13.25 -1.78 -5.79
CA LEU A 93 12.76 -0.53 -5.21
C LEU A 93 11.52 -0.02 -5.97
N LEU A 94 11.62 0.09 -7.30
CA LEU A 94 10.54 0.65 -8.13
C LEU A 94 9.28 -0.21 -8.14
N ASN A 95 9.40 -1.56 -8.15
CA ASN A 95 8.22 -2.42 -8.05
C ASN A 95 7.42 -2.19 -6.76
N ASP A 96 8.11 -1.95 -5.63
CA ASP A 96 7.44 -1.68 -4.36
C ASP A 96 6.85 -0.25 -4.36
N ALA A 97 7.55 0.71 -4.97
CA ALA A 97 7.04 2.08 -5.13
C ALA A 97 5.77 2.10 -5.99
N ASP A 98 5.76 1.46 -7.17
CA ASP A 98 4.60 1.36 -8.06
C ASP A 98 3.39 0.73 -7.35
N HIS A 99 3.62 -0.35 -6.58
CA HIS A 99 2.57 -0.99 -5.79
C HIS A 99 2.02 -0.05 -4.72
N LEU A 100 2.89 0.68 -4.03
CA LEU A 100 2.49 1.56 -2.93
C LEU A 100 1.90 2.89 -3.40
N ASP A 101 2.20 3.31 -4.62
CA ASP A 101 1.55 4.45 -5.26
C ASP A 101 0.06 4.15 -5.50
N MET A 102 -0.22 3.01 -6.15
CA MET A 102 -1.58 2.51 -6.31
C MET A 102 -2.28 2.29 -4.96
N PHE A 103 -1.55 1.76 -3.99
CA PHE A 103 -2.08 1.56 -2.65
C PHE A 103 -2.45 2.88 -1.97
N ALA A 104 -1.65 3.93 -2.13
CA ALA A 104 -1.95 5.24 -1.57
C ALA A 104 -3.18 5.86 -2.25
N ASP A 105 -3.34 5.69 -3.57
CA ASP A 105 -4.48 6.20 -4.33
C ASP A 105 -5.83 5.69 -3.79
N ASP A 106 -5.89 4.44 -3.34
CA ASP A 106 -7.10 3.82 -2.77
C ASP A 106 -7.64 4.55 -1.52
N TYR A 107 -6.83 5.41 -0.89
CA TYR A 107 -7.21 6.18 0.31
C TYR A 107 -7.34 7.69 0.08
N ILE A 108 -7.20 8.19 -1.15
CA ILE A 108 -7.34 9.64 -1.43
C ILE A 108 -8.71 10.15 -0.97
N GLU A 109 -9.78 9.38 -1.23
CA GLU A 109 -11.14 9.76 -0.83
C GLU A 109 -11.39 9.64 0.68
N ASP A 110 -10.63 8.78 1.37
CA ASP A 110 -10.78 8.58 2.81
C ASP A 110 -10.06 9.66 3.61
N ASP A 111 -8.80 9.91 3.25
CA ASP A 111 -7.93 10.91 3.85
C ASP A 111 -6.82 11.31 2.87
N MET A 112 -7.09 12.37 2.11
CA MET A 112 -6.17 12.90 1.10
C MET A 112 -4.80 13.23 1.69
N THR A 113 -4.73 13.86 2.87
CA THR A 113 -3.46 14.25 3.49
C THR A 113 -2.63 13.04 3.87
N ALA A 114 -3.25 11.98 4.43
CA ALA A 114 -2.55 10.75 4.73
C ALA A 114 -2.09 10.03 3.46
N SER A 115 -2.95 9.94 2.44
CA SER A 115 -2.59 9.35 1.15
C SER A 115 -1.38 10.06 0.53
N PHE A 116 -1.37 11.40 0.51
CA PHE A 116 -0.22 12.14 0.01
C PHE A 116 1.02 12.01 0.91
N ALA A 117 0.88 11.81 2.23
CA ALA A 117 2.00 11.47 3.09
C ALA A 117 2.66 10.14 2.68
N ALA A 118 1.87 9.15 2.26
CA ALA A 118 2.39 7.92 1.65
C ALA A 118 3.05 8.18 0.28
N LYS A 119 2.43 9.02 -0.57
CA LYS A 119 3.02 9.41 -1.87
C LYS A 119 4.35 10.14 -1.74
N VAL A 120 4.60 10.91 -0.67
CA VAL A 120 5.92 11.49 -0.42
C VAL A 120 7.00 10.40 -0.28
N ALA A 121 6.69 9.26 0.34
CA ALA A 121 7.62 8.12 0.41
C ALA A 121 7.85 7.46 -0.95
N VAL A 122 6.80 7.38 -1.77
CA VAL A 122 6.86 6.91 -3.17
C VAL A 122 7.74 7.83 -4.02
N HIS A 123 7.51 9.15 -3.97
CA HIS A 123 8.33 10.15 -4.66
C HIS A 123 9.80 10.07 -4.20
N ALA A 124 10.06 9.88 -2.91
CA ALA A 124 11.44 9.68 -2.44
C ALA A 124 12.11 8.44 -3.05
N ALA A 125 11.35 7.36 -3.28
CA ALA A 125 11.84 6.16 -3.96
C ALA A 125 12.10 6.42 -5.46
N TYR A 126 11.23 7.16 -6.13
CA TYR A 126 11.42 7.57 -7.53
C TYR A 126 12.61 8.53 -7.71
N ASP A 127 12.77 9.51 -6.82
CA ASP A 127 13.92 10.41 -6.78
C ASP A 127 15.22 9.60 -6.65
N ALA A 128 15.30 8.72 -5.66
CA ALA A 128 16.46 7.87 -5.46
C ALA A 128 16.75 7.00 -6.70
N GLY A 129 15.71 6.44 -7.32
CA GLY A 129 15.82 5.61 -8.52
C GLY A 129 16.17 6.39 -9.79
N SER A 130 15.96 7.70 -9.83
CA SER A 130 16.19 8.55 -11.00
C SER A 130 17.65 8.97 -11.13
N ASP A 131 18.09 9.27 -12.36
CA ASP A 131 19.41 9.87 -12.55
C ASP A 131 19.39 11.29 -11.95
N ALA A 132 20.43 11.68 -11.21
CA ALA A 132 20.46 12.98 -10.50
C ALA A 132 20.19 14.19 -11.41
N ASN A 133 20.56 14.10 -12.70
CA ASN A 133 20.26 15.12 -13.71
C ASN A 133 18.76 15.30 -14.00
N SER A 134 17.93 14.28 -13.73
CA SER A 134 16.48 14.35 -13.89
C SER A 134 15.82 15.17 -12.77
N ILE A 135 16.41 15.16 -11.57
CA ILE A 135 15.94 15.93 -10.40
C ILE A 135 16.40 17.39 -10.49
N ILE A 136 17.51 17.62 -11.19
CA ILE A 136 18.24 18.90 -11.29
C ILE A 136 17.83 19.73 -12.53
N SER A 137 16.73 19.37 -13.23
CA SER A 137 16.39 19.91 -14.56
C SER A 137 16.59 21.44 -14.70
N ASP A 138 17.14 21.86 -15.85
CA ASP A 138 17.48 23.26 -16.20
C ASP A 138 16.24 24.17 -16.42
N TYR A 139 15.08 23.83 -15.83
CA TYR A 139 13.86 24.61 -15.97
C TYR A 139 13.99 25.90 -15.13
N ASP A 140 14.15 27.02 -15.84
CA ASP A 140 14.47 28.35 -15.32
C ASP A 140 13.18 29.15 -15.03
N SER A 141 12.27 28.56 -14.26
CA SER A 141 11.03 29.22 -13.81
C SER A 141 11.06 29.48 -12.31
N ASP A 142 10.62 30.68 -11.92
CA ASP A 142 10.41 31.07 -10.53
C ASP A 142 9.10 30.50 -9.95
N GLU A 143 8.22 29.98 -10.81
CA GLU A 143 6.95 29.38 -10.41
C GLU A 143 7.11 27.89 -10.08
N GLU A 144 6.31 27.41 -9.14
CA GLU A 144 6.18 25.98 -8.88
C GLU A 144 5.61 25.28 -10.12
N VAL A 145 5.97 24.01 -10.30
CA VAL A 145 5.46 23.25 -11.44
C VAL A 145 3.94 23.13 -11.33
N GLU A 146 3.20 23.40 -12.40
CA GLU A 146 1.73 23.34 -12.36
C GLU A 146 1.22 21.92 -12.14
N ASP A 147 1.93 20.94 -12.71
CA ASP A 147 1.59 19.52 -12.58
C ASP A 147 2.03 18.96 -11.22
N PRO A 148 1.08 18.51 -10.37
CA PRO A 148 1.41 17.88 -9.09
C PRO A 148 2.30 16.64 -9.20
N ASP A 149 2.24 15.93 -10.33
CA ASP A 149 3.06 14.73 -10.56
C ASP A 149 4.54 15.10 -10.81
N GLU A 150 4.82 16.36 -11.16
CA GLU A 150 6.16 16.90 -11.38
C GLU A 150 6.72 17.65 -10.15
N TRP A 151 5.97 17.72 -9.05
CA TRP A 151 6.45 18.30 -7.80
C TRP A 151 7.58 17.47 -7.21
N ASP A 152 8.65 18.16 -6.80
CA ASP A 152 9.71 17.49 -6.06
C ASP A 152 9.25 17.07 -4.67
N THR A 153 9.89 16.02 -4.14
CA THR A 153 9.54 15.41 -2.85
C THR A 153 9.47 16.42 -1.70
N ALA A 154 10.32 17.45 -1.69
CA ALA A 154 10.34 18.42 -0.60
C ALA A 154 9.13 19.36 -0.68
N PHE A 155 8.71 19.78 -1.88
CA PHE A 155 7.50 20.58 -2.05
C PHE A 155 6.26 19.81 -1.60
N LEU A 156 6.10 18.59 -2.09
CA LEU A 156 4.96 17.73 -1.74
C LEU A 156 4.89 17.49 -0.22
N ALA A 157 6.04 17.20 0.40
CA ALA A 157 6.12 17.04 1.86
C ALA A 157 5.76 18.33 2.61
N SER A 158 6.12 19.51 2.08
CA SER A 158 5.73 20.79 2.69
C SER A 158 4.21 20.96 2.70
N LEU A 159 3.53 20.66 1.57
CA LEU A 159 2.08 20.78 1.43
C LEU A 159 1.35 19.79 2.35
N VAL A 160 1.83 18.55 2.42
CA VAL A 160 1.30 17.55 3.35
C VAL A 160 1.48 17.98 4.79
N TYR A 161 2.64 18.54 5.13
CA TYR A 161 2.93 18.99 6.48
C TYR A 161 2.03 20.17 6.89
N ASN A 162 1.83 21.16 6.02
CA ASN A 162 1.08 22.37 6.34
C ASN A 162 -0.44 22.28 6.07
N GLY A 163 -0.92 21.22 5.40
CA GLY A 163 -2.33 21.02 5.08
C GLY A 163 -2.78 21.58 3.72
N GLY A 164 -1.86 22.18 2.96
CA GLY A 164 -2.10 22.82 1.66
C GLY A 164 -2.32 21.86 0.49
N ILE A 165 -2.31 20.54 0.71
CA ILE A 165 -2.56 19.55 -0.36
C ILE A 165 -4.02 19.54 -0.83
N VAL A 166 -4.96 19.89 0.05
CA VAL A 166 -6.40 19.96 -0.27
C VAL A 166 -6.70 21.25 -1.04
N ASP A 167 -6.03 22.34 -0.67
CA ASP A 167 -6.18 23.65 -1.30
C ASP A 167 -4.96 24.54 -0.97
N LEU A 168 -4.23 24.94 -2.01
CA LEU A 168 -3.01 25.76 -1.93
C LEU A 168 -3.26 27.18 -1.39
N ASP A 169 -4.52 27.63 -1.40
CA ASP A 169 -4.92 28.91 -0.80
C ASP A 169 -5.07 28.83 0.72
N PHE A 170 -5.12 27.62 1.30
CA PHE A 170 -5.20 27.38 2.74
C PHE A 170 -3.91 26.86 3.36
N ILE A 171 -2.76 27.16 2.74
CA ILE A 171 -1.45 26.90 3.36
C ILE A 171 -1.37 27.60 4.72
N ASP A 172 -1.01 26.86 5.76
CA ASP A 172 -0.66 27.41 7.06
C ASP A 172 0.76 28.00 6.99
N ASP A 173 0.84 29.32 6.91
CA ASP A 173 2.09 30.07 6.72
C ASP A 173 3.12 29.79 7.83
N GLU A 174 2.68 29.60 9.09
CA GLU A 174 3.58 29.32 10.22
C GLU A 174 4.15 27.91 10.13
N ARG A 175 3.31 26.92 9.82
CA ARG A 175 3.76 25.53 9.65
C ARG A 175 4.60 25.35 8.40
N ASN A 176 4.29 26.06 7.32
CA ASN A 176 5.09 26.03 6.11
C ASN A 176 6.49 26.63 6.35
N LYS A 177 6.54 27.77 7.07
CA LYS A 177 7.79 28.37 7.53
C LYS A 177 8.59 27.42 8.44
N GLU A 178 7.93 26.71 9.35
CA GLU A 178 8.57 25.68 10.19
C GLU A 178 9.19 24.57 9.33
N PHE A 179 8.43 24.04 8.37
CA PHE A 179 8.90 22.99 7.47
C PHE A 179 10.14 23.44 6.68
N TRP A 180 10.08 24.59 6.03
CA TRP A 180 11.19 25.07 5.21
C TRP A 180 12.40 25.49 6.03
N SER A 181 12.19 26.06 7.22
CA SER A 181 13.29 26.33 8.14
C SER A 181 13.99 25.03 8.54
N TRP A 182 13.22 24.00 8.93
CA TRP A 182 13.74 22.66 9.23
C TRP A 182 14.46 22.02 8.03
N TYR A 183 13.91 22.17 6.82
CA TYR A 183 14.52 21.68 5.59
C TYR A 183 15.93 22.28 5.39
N LEU A 184 16.02 23.61 5.54
CA LEU A 184 17.26 24.36 5.36
C LEU A 184 18.29 24.12 6.47
N THR A 185 17.86 23.82 7.71
CA THR A 185 18.76 23.64 8.86
C THR A 185 19.06 22.18 9.17
N ASP A 186 18.06 21.42 9.60
CA ASP A 186 18.25 20.10 10.18
C ASP A 186 18.23 19.00 9.13
N CYS A 187 17.36 19.11 8.11
CA CYS A 187 17.24 18.11 7.06
C CYS A 187 18.54 17.99 6.25
N ILE A 188 19.00 19.08 5.62
CA ILE A 188 20.24 19.07 4.81
C ILE A 188 21.44 18.64 5.67
N LYS A 189 21.55 19.16 6.89
CA LYS A 189 22.64 18.78 7.81
C LYS A 189 22.63 17.28 8.14
N THR A 190 21.45 16.72 8.41
CA THR A 190 21.28 15.29 8.71
C THR A 190 21.59 14.43 7.49
N ALA A 191 21.14 14.84 6.29
CA ALA A 191 21.41 14.14 5.04
C ALA A 191 22.92 14.06 4.73
N CYS A 192 23.66 15.13 5.01
CA CYS A 192 25.12 15.22 4.84
C CYS A 192 25.92 14.44 5.90
N SER A 193 25.29 14.02 7.00
CA SER A 193 25.98 13.28 8.07
C SER A 193 26.07 11.78 7.76
N ASP A 194 27.12 11.10 8.21
CA ASP A 194 27.22 9.63 8.09
C ASP A 194 26.36 8.89 9.13
N ASP A 195 25.60 9.62 9.96
CA ASP A 195 24.77 9.04 11.00
C ASP A 195 23.55 8.30 10.40
N ARG A 196 22.98 7.42 11.23
CA ARG A 196 21.73 6.73 10.88
C ARG A 196 20.60 7.75 10.83
N LEU A 197 19.79 7.69 9.77
CA LEU A 197 18.60 8.54 9.65
C LEU A 197 17.62 8.30 10.81
N PRO A 198 16.82 9.33 11.20
CA PRO A 198 15.98 9.30 12.39
C PRO A 198 14.69 8.51 12.17
N TYR A 199 14.81 7.22 11.85
CA TYR A 199 13.65 6.34 11.76
C TYR A 199 12.91 6.27 13.10
N PRO A 200 11.58 6.21 13.09
CA PRO A 200 10.80 5.87 14.26
C PRO A 200 11.35 4.58 14.88
N ALA A 201 11.49 4.55 16.20
CA ALA A 201 11.88 3.33 16.89
C ALA A 201 10.92 2.23 16.45
N SER A 202 11.44 1.12 15.93
CA SER A 202 10.61 -0.03 15.57
C SER A 202 9.81 -0.39 16.81
N THR A 203 8.51 -0.09 16.80
CA THR A 203 7.61 -0.58 17.83
C THR A 203 7.65 -2.08 17.66
N SER A 204 8.46 -2.74 18.49
CA SER A 204 8.52 -4.18 18.63
C SER A 204 7.09 -4.67 18.55
N LYS A 205 6.80 -5.52 17.54
CA LYS A 205 5.48 -6.08 17.26
C LYS A 205 4.87 -6.57 18.56
N VAL A 206 4.12 -5.71 19.26
CA VAL A 206 3.07 -6.18 20.14
C VAL A 206 2.02 -6.58 19.14
N THR A 207 2.17 -7.79 18.59
CA THR A 207 1.06 -8.45 17.92
C THR A 207 -0.08 -8.35 18.93
N PRO A 208 -1.12 -7.54 18.67
CA PRO A 208 -2.28 -7.54 19.52
C PRO A 208 -2.65 -9.01 19.67
N SER A 209 -2.84 -9.49 20.90
CA SER A 209 -3.15 -10.91 21.10
C SER A 209 -4.30 -11.25 20.15
N ALA A 210 -4.08 -12.18 19.22
CA ALA A 210 -5.00 -12.41 18.12
C ALA A 210 -6.42 -12.45 18.67
N LYS A 211 -7.26 -11.52 18.23
CA LYS A 211 -8.64 -11.43 18.72
C LYS A 211 -9.26 -12.81 18.60
N TYR A 212 -9.79 -13.33 19.71
CA TYR A 212 -10.47 -14.62 19.69
C TYR A 212 -11.72 -14.49 18.83
N ILE A 213 -11.71 -15.12 17.66
CA ILE A 213 -12.86 -15.24 16.79
C ILE A 213 -13.57 -16.56 17.15
N PRO A 214 -14.86 -16.54 17.51
CA PRO A 214 -15.59 -17.76 17.82
C PRO A 214 -15.61 -18.71 16.62
N TYR A 215 -15.73 -20.01 16.91
CA TYR A 215 -15.90 -21.02 15.86
C TYR A 215 -17.17 -20.74 15.02
N ARG A 216 -17.04 -20.85 13.70
CA ARG A 216 -18.11 -20.59 12.73
C ARG A 216 -18.91 -21.85 12.45
N THR A 217 -20.23 -21.80 12.69
CA THR A 217 -21.11 -22.94 12.42
C THR A 217 -21.34 -23.16 10.92
N GLN A 218 -21.10 -22.14 10.09
CA GLN A 218 -21.29 -22.21 8.64
C GLN A 218 -20.43 -23.25 7.92
N LEU A 219 -19.32 -23.71 8.52
CA LEU A 219 -18.29 -24.52 7.85
C LEU A 219 -18.81 -25.85 7.27
N ASN A 220 -19.92 -26.39 7.80
CA ASN A 220 -20.52 -27.65 7.34
C ASN A 220 -21.81 -27.45 6.51
N LEU A 221 -22.28 -26.22 6.31
CA LEU A 221 -23.52 -25.97 5.57
C LEU A 221 -23.48 -26.52 4.13
N TRP A 222 -22.29 -26.59 3.53
CA TRP A 222 -22.12 -27.19 2.21
C TRP A 222 -22.48 -28.69 2.14
N LYS A 223 -22.48 -29.39 3.28
CA LYS A 223 -22.95 -30.78 3.44
C LYS A 223 -24.37 -30.83 3.98
N ASP A 224 -24.67 -29.99 4.97
CA ASP A 224 -25.84 -30.14 5.82
C ASP A 224 -27.09 -29.46 5.23
N ASP A 225 -26.92 -28.44 4.37
CA ASP A 225 -28.01 -27.78 3.66
C ASP A 225 -28.13 -28.29 2.21
N GLU A 226 -29.35 -28.68 1.82
CA GLU A 226 -29.64 -29.29 0.51
C GLU A 226 -29.29 -28.35 -0.66
N LYS A 227 -29.56 -27.05 -0.51
CA LYS A 227 -29.31 -26.06 -1.57
C LYS A 227 -27.81 -25.77 -1.68
N CYS A 228 -27.10 -25.61 -0.55
CA CYS A 228 -25.66 -25.46 -0.53
C CYS A 228 -24.98 -26.67 -1.17
N CYS A 229 -25.42 -27.88 -0.80
CA CYS A 229 -24.93 -29.14 -1.36
C CYS A 229 -25.14 -29.22 -2.87
N ALA A 230 -26.29 -28.78 -3.40
CA ALA A 230 -26.55 -28.73 -4.83
C ALA A 230 -25.58 -27.81 -5.59
N TYR A 231 -25.26 -26.62 -5.04
CA TYR A 231 -24.26 -25.73 -5.64
C TYR A 231 -22.87 -26.37 -5.67
N VAL A 232 -22.45 -26.95 -4.54
CA VAL A 232 -21.16 -27.61 -4.41
C VAL A 232 -21.04 -28.81 -5.33
N ASN A 233 -22.08 -29.64 -5.47
CA ASN A 233 -22.11 -30.75 -6.41
C ASN A 233 -21.96 -30.28 -7.86
N GLY A 234 -22.62 -29.18 -8.23
CA GLY A 234 -22.46 -28.58 -9.55
C GLY A 234 -21.03 -28.09 -9.84
N ILE A 235 -20.32 -27.59 -8.83
CA ILE A 235 -18.90 -27.22 -8.93
C ILE A 235 -18.02 -28.48 -9.03
N LYS A 236 -18.30 -29.47 -8.18
CA LYS A 236 -17.62 -30.76 -8.14
C LYS A 236 -17.65 -31.44 -9.50
N ASP A 237 -18.79 -31.47 -10.16
CA ASP A 237 -18.95 -32.10 -11.48
C ASP A 237 -18.04 -31.50 -12.55
N VAL A 238 -17.87 -30.17 -12.54
CA VAL A 238 -16.99 -29.48 -13.50
C VAL A 238 -15.53 -29.80 -13.19
N LEU A 239 -15.11 -29.64 -11.95
CA LEU A 239 -13.73 -29.87 -11.53
C LEU A 239 -13.32 -31.35 -11.69
N ALA A 240 -14.21 -32.30 -11.38
CA ALA A 240 -13.97 -33.72 -11.57
C ALA A 240 -13.83 -34.09 -13.06
N LYS A 241 -14.63 -33.50 -13.95
CA LYS A 241 -14.48 -33.65 -15.40
C LYS A 241 -13.13 -33.14 -15.88
N MET A 242 -12.65 -32.01 -15.34
CA MET A 242 -11.33 -31.48 -15.66
C MET A 242 -10.21 -32.43 -15.23
N VAL A 243 -10.25 -32.91 -13.98
CA VAL A 243 -9.28 -33.87 -13.44
C VAL A 243 -9.24 -35.15 -14.29
N ALA A 244 -10.40 -35.69 -14.65
CA ALA A 244 -10.50 -36.89 -15.48
C ALA A 244 -10.01 -36.65 -16.92
N TYR A 245 -10.45 -35.58 -17.56
CA TYR A 245 -10.07 -35.29 -18.95
C TYR A 245 -8.57 -35.02 -19.10
N ALA A 246 -8.00 -34.21 -18.20
CA ALA A 246 -6.59 -33.84 -18.23
C ALA A 246 -5.67 -34.87 -17.54
N GLN A 247 -6.24 -35.96 -17.02
CA GLN A 247 -5.51 -37.03 -16.31
C GLN A 247 -4.69 -36.52 -15.12
N TRP A 248 -5.23 -35.55 -14.39
CA TRP A 248 -4.56 -34.99 -13.21
C TRP A 248 -4.69 -35.94 -12.02
N SER A 249 -3.66 -36.00 -11.18
CA SER A 249 -3.73 -36.72 -9.90
C SER A 249 -4.62 -35.99 -8.89
N LYS A 250 -4.57 -34.66 -8.91
CA LYS A 250 -5.22 -33.74 -7.97
C LYS A 250 -5.37 -32.36 -8.61
N CYS A 251 -6.43 -31.66 -8.23
CA CYS A 251 -6.70 -30.27 -8.56
C CYS A 251 -7.04 -29.49 -7.28
N ASP A 252 -6.40 -28.32 -7.09
CA ASP A 252 -6.79 -27.34 -6.08
C ASP A 252 -7.37 -26.10 -6.79
N PHE A 253 -8.63 -25.79 -6.53
CA PHE A 253 -9.33 -24.61 -7.01
C PHE A 253 -9.53 -23.62 -5.85
N TYR A 254 -9.13 -22.37 -6.06
CA TYR A 254 -9.28 -21.26 -5.14
C TYR A 254 -10.19 -20.23 -5.79
N CYS A 255 -11.22 -19.80 -5.06
CA CYS A 255 -12.07 -18.69 -5.45
C CYS A 255 -12.10 -17.70 -4.30
N TYR A 256 -11.47 -16.54 -4.53
CA TYR A 256 -11.52 -15.39 -3.65
C TYR A 256 -12.66 -14.50 -4.13
N THR A 257 -13.62 -14.21 -3.26
CA THR A 257 -14.81 -13.42 -3.62
C THR A 257 -15.03 -12.33 -2.58
N VAL A 258 -14.93 -11.09 -3.02
CA VAL A 258 -15.17 -9.88 -2.24
C VAL A 258 -16.18 -9.05 -3.03
N GLU A 259 -17.27 -8.65 -2.39
CA GLU A 259 -18.39 -7.93 -3.00
C GLU A 259 -19.02 -8.77 -4.13
N SER A 260 -18.96 -8.29 -5.38
CA SER A 260 -19.41 -8.96 -6.60
C SER A 260 -18.22 -9.45 -7.46
N THR A 261 -17.00 -9.14 -7.05
CA THR A 261 -15.78 -9.46 -7.78
C THR A 261 -15.18 -10.78 -7.29
N SER A 262 -14.71 -11.60 -8.22
CA SER A 262 -14.07 -12.88 -7.91
C SER A 262 -12.75 -13.06 -8.64
N TYR A 263 -11.73 -13.45 -7.89
CA TYR A 263 -10.42 -13.84 -8.40
C TYR A 263 -10.22 -15.33 -8.18
N THR A 264 -9.89 -16.07 -9.25
CA THR A 264 -9.76 -17.54 -9.18
C THR A 264 -8.37 -18.01 -9.56
N ASN A 265 -7.86 -18.98 -8.80
CA ASN A 265 -6.67 -19.74 -9.16
C ASN A 265 -6.98 -21.23 -9.19
N ILE A 266 -6.36 -21.94 -10.13
CA ILE A 266 -6.46 -23.40 -10.19
C ILE A 266 -5.07 -23.98 -10.38
N TYR A 267 -4.78 -25.05 -9.67
CA TYR A 267 -3.51 -25.76 -9.71
C TYR A 267 -3.75 -27.25 -9.92
N TYR A 268 -2.95 -27.85 -10.78
CA TYR A 268 -2.81 -29.31 -10.86
C TYR A 268 -1.41 -29.71 -10.40
N TYR A 269 -1.18 -31.00 -10.17
CA TYR A 269 0.07 -31.47 -9.57
C TYR A 269 0.86 -32.36 -10.53
N ARG A 270 2.14 -32.04 -10.73
CA ARG A 270 3.13 -32.92 -11.37
C ARG A 270 4.05 -33.49 -10.30
N GLY A 271 3.75 -34.70 -9.83
CA GLY A 271 4.32 -35.21 -8.59
C GLY A 271 3.77 -34.41 -7.40
N ASN A 272 4.65 -33.78 -6.62
CA ASN A 272 4.27 -32.93 -5.49
C ASN A 272 4.24 -31.43 -5.83
N GLU A 273 4.72 -31.04 -7.02
CA GLU A 273 4.81 -29.62 -7.40
C GLU A 273 3.48 -29.11 -7.96
N PRO A 274 2.92 -28.01 -7.41
CA PRO A 274 1.74 -27.37 -7.96
C PRO A 274 2.09 -26.59 -9.22
N VAL A 275 1.30 -26.79 -10.28
CA VAL A 275 1.41 -26.07 -11.55
C VAL A 275 0.12 -25.30 -11.77
N GLN A 276 0.22 -23.97 -11.87
CA GLN A 276 -0.93 -23.11 -12.13
C GLN A 276 -1.50 -23.40 -13.52
N PHE A 277 -2.82 -23.55 -13.59
CA PHE A 277 -3.56 -23.71 -14.84
C PHE A 277 -4.45 -22.49 -15.06
N ARG A 278 -4.53 -22.00 -16.30
CA ARG A 278 -5.42 -20.89 -16.64
C ARG A 278 -6.74 -21.43 -17.16
N LEU A 279 -7.82 -21.19 -16.43
CA LEU A 279 -9.17 -21.51 -16.87
C LEU A 279 -9.57 -20.63 -18.07
N GLY A 280 -10.34 -21.22 -18.99
CA GLY A 280 -11.03 -20.42 -20.01
C GLY A 280 -12.08 -19.53 -19.35
N ILE A 281 -12.25 -18.31 -19.86
CA ILE A 281 -13.10 -17.27 -19.27
C ILE A 281 -14.53 -17.74 -18.95
N ASN A 282 -15.14 -18.54 -19.84
CA ASN A 282 -16.49 -19.06 -19.66
C ASN A 282 -16.59 -20.02 -18.46
N VAL A 283 -15.55 -20.83 -18.23
CA VAL A 283 -15.50 -21.76 -17.10
C VAL A 283 -15.28 -20.97 -15.81
N THR A 284 -14.39 -19.97 -15.84
CA THR A 284 -14.17 -19.06 -14.71
C THR A 284 -15.46 -18.39 -14.26
N ILE A 285 -16.17 -17.73 -15.18
CA ILE A 285 -17.44 -17.04 -14.88
C ILE A 285 -18.47 -18.03 -14.31
N HIS A 286 -18.57 -19.22 -14.90
CA HIS A 286 -19.51 -20.25 -14.44
C HIS A 286 -19.22 -20.72 -13.01
N LEU A 287 -17.95 -21.00 -12.69
CA LEU A 287 -17.54 -21.44 -11.36
C LEU A 287 -17.67 -20.33 -10.32
N SER A 288 -17.17 -19.13 -10.62
CA SER A 288 -17.28 -17.96 -9.73
C SER A 288 -18.74 -17.63 -9.41
N GLY A 289 -19.63 -17.62 -10.41
CA GLY A 289 -21.05 -17.36 -10.18
C GLY A 289 -21.77 -18.43 -9.35
N LYS A 290 -21.26 -19.68 -9.33
CA LYS A 290 -21.77 -20.71 -8.40
C LYS A 290 -21.25 -20.48 -6.98
N ILE A 291 -20.00 -20.05 -6.83
CA ILE A 291 -19.41 -19.72 -5.52
C ILE A 291 -20.07 -18.49 -4.92
N GLU A 292 -20.36 -17.46 -5.70
CA GLU A 292 -21.08 -16.27 -5.24
C GLU A 292 -22.48 -16.64 -4.70
N LYS A 293 -23.24 -17.45 -5.44
CA LYS A 293 -24.54 -17.95 -4.97
C LYS A 293 -24.44 -18.81 -3.71
N LEU A 294 -23.36 -19.59 -3.58
CA LEU A 294 -23.08 -20.35 -2.37
C LEU A 294 -22.76 -19.40 -1.20
N LYS A 295 -22.01 -18.32 -1.45
CA LYS A 295 -21.70 -17.28 -0.47
C LYS A 295 -22.98 -16.61 0.05
N ASP A 296 -23.85 -16.15 -0.86
CA ASP A 296 -25.16 -15.57 -0.52
C ASP A 296 -25.99 -16.52 0.34
N LEU A 297 -26.06 -17.79 -0.06
CA LEU A 297 -26.88 -18.78 0.62
C LEU A 297 -26.35 -19.11 2.01
N MET A 298 -25.04 -19.38 2.14
CA MET A 298 -24.42 -19.66 3.44
C MET A 298 -24.59 -18.48 4.39
N TYR A 299 -24.39 -17.25 3.90
CA TYR A 299 -24.63 -16.04 4.68
C TYR A 299 -26.09 -15.94 5.13
N SER A 300 -27.07 -16.19 4.24
CA SER A 300 -28.50 -16.10 4.59
C SER A 300 -28.91 -17.07 5.71
N LEU A 301 -28.21 -18.21 5.83
CA LEU A 301 -28.47 -19.22 6.85
C LEU A 301 -27.84 -18.87 8.20
N CYS A 302 -26.76 -18.09 8.22
CA CYS A 302 -26.00 -17.74 9.43
C CYS A 302 -25.45 -16.30 9.36
N PRO A 303 -26.31 -15.27 9.23
CA PRO A 303 -25.88 -13.92 8.87
C PRO A 303 -24.98 -13.27 9.93
N GLN A 304 -25.17 -13.62 11.20
CA GLN A 304 -24.37 -13.09 12.32
C GLN A 304 -22.88 -13.40 12.21
N GLU A 305 -22.52 -14.48 11.52
CA GLU A 305 -21.13 -14.87 11.31
C GLU A 305 -20.52 -14.12 10.11
N GLY A 306 -21.31 -13.62 9.16
CA GLY A 306 -20.82 -13.01 7.93
C GLY A 306 -20.44 -14.01 6.84
N ALA A 307 -20.04 -13.51 5.68
CA ALA A 307 -19.71 -14.32 4.52
C ALA A 307 -18.20 -14.66 4.41
N PHE A 308 -17.87 -15.76 3.71
CA PHE A 308 -16.48 -16.14 3.46
C PHE A 308 -15.85 -15.25 2.37
N TYR A 309 -14.54 -15.05 2.46
CA TYR A 309 -13.71 -14.39 1.42
C TYR A 309 -12.99 -15.38 0.51
N LEU A 310 -12.76 -16.61 0.98
CA LEU A 310 -12.12 -17.68 0.22
C LEU A 310 -12.99 -18.95 0.26
N CYS A 311 -13.20 -19.56 -0.91
CA CYS A 311 -13.58 -20.96 -1.04
C CYS A 311 -12.45 -21.73 -1.75
N LYS A 312 -11.84 -22.69 -1.04
CA LYS A 312 -10.86 -23.63 -1.60
C LYS A 312 -11.52 -24.98 -1.77
N ILE A 313 -11.47 -25.54 -2.96
CA ILE A 313 -11.94 -26.89 -3.28
C ILE A 313 -10.77 -27.73 -3.79
N THR A 314 -10.57 -28.89 -3.20
CA THR A 314 -9.59 -29.87 -3.64
C THR A 314 -10.33 -31.10 -4.17
N ILE A 315 -9.99 -31.55 -5.38
CA ILE A 315 -10.51 -32.78 -5.99
C ILE A 315 -9.37 -33.68 -6.42
N ASP A 316 -9.43 -34.96 -6.07
CA ASP A 316 -8.48 -35.97 -6.54
C ASP A 316 -9.01 -36.81 -7.71
N LYS A 317 -8.12 -37.61 -8.31
CA LYS A 317 -8.48 -38.55 -9.39
C LYS A 317 -9.54 -39.60 -9.00
N GLY A 318 -9.74 -39.82 -7.70
CA GLY A 318 -10.75 -40.71 -7.14
C GLY A 318 -12.11 -40.03 -6.95
N ASN A 319 -12.24 -38.76 -7.36
CA ASN A 319 -13.43 -37.93 -7.16
C ASN A 319 -13.76 -37.66 -5.67
N ASN A 320 -12.75 -37.77 -4.79
CA ASN A 320 -12.85 -37.29 -3.42
C ASN A 320 -12.69 -35.78 -3.41
N MET A 321 -13.52 -35.12 -2.60
CA MET A 321 -13.54 -33.66 -2.52
C MET A 321 -13.39 -33.18 -1.08
N ASP A 322 -12.49 -32.23 -0.87
CA ASP A 322 -12.36 -31.42 0.33
C ASP A 322 -12.70 -29.97 -0.02
N ILE A 323 -13.38 -29.26 0.88
CA ILE A 323 -13.72 -27.85 0.70
C ILE A 323 -13.45 -27.11 2.00
N ARG A 324 -12.87 -25.92 1.89
CA ARG A 324 -12.51 -25.06 3.01
C ARG A 324 -12.91 -23.63 2.71
N PHE A 325 -13.39 -22.96 3.73
CA PHE A 325 -13.80 -21.57 3.66
C PHE A 325 -12.87 -20.71 4.52
N GLY A 326 -12.40 -19.58 3.98
CA GLY A 326 -11.61 -18.58 4.69
C GLY A 326 -12.45 -17.35 4.96
N TYR A 327 -12.59 -16.96 6.23
CA TYR A 327 -13.37 -15.80 6.66
C TYR A 327 -12.50 -14.72 7.33
N ASP A 328 -11.45 -15.16 8.01
CA ASP A 328 -10.77 -14.35 9.04
C ASP A 328 -9.35 -13.97 8.65
N THR A 329 -8.80 -14.58 7.60
CA THR A 329 -7.43 -14.35 7.14
C THR A 329 -7.45 -13.54 5.85
N ARG A 330 -6.78 -12.37 5.85
CA ARG A 330 -6.47 -11.62 4.64
C ARG A 330 -5.22 -12.20 3.97
N TYR A 331 -5.41 -13.26 3.19
CA TYR A 331 -4.35 -13.93 2.42
C TYR A 331 -3.65 -12.96 1.45
N GLU A 332 -2.41 -13.26 1.05
CA GLU A 332 -1.66 -12.44 0.10
C GLU A 332 -2.39 -12.23 -1.23
N GLU A 333 -3.11 -13.25 -1.71
CA GLU A 333 -3.96 -13.15 -2.90
C GLU A 333 -5.12 -12.16 -2.71
N LEU A 334 -5.68 -12.07 -1.49
CA LEU A 334 -6.72 -11.08 -1.19
C LEU A 334 -6.16 -9.66 -1.17
N LYS A 335 -4.96 -9.47 -0.62
CA LYS A 335 -4.29 -8.16 -0.61
C LYS A 335 -3.96 -7.66 -2.01
N LYS A 336 -3.53 -8.56 -2.89
CA LYS A 336 -3.13 -8.22 -4.27
C LYS A 336 -4.30 -7.99 -5.22
N ALA A 337 -5.43 -8.66 -4.98
CA ALA A 337 -6.55 -8.65 -5.91
C ALA A 337 -7.67 -7.69 -5.52
N PHE A 338 -7.70 -7.19 -4.27
CA PHE A 338 -8.80 -6.38 -3.75
C PHE A 338 -8.28 -5.25 -2.86
N SER A 339 -8.86 -4.07 -3.05
CA SER A 339 -8.66 -2.86 -2.25
C SER A 339 -9.38 -2.95 -0.90
N ASP A 340 -9.06 -2.05 0.03
CA ASP A 340 -9.80 -1.91 1.29
C ASP A 340 -11.28 -1.53 1.07
N SER A 341 -11.56 -0.76 0.01
CA SER A 341 -12.92 -0.37 -0.37
C SER A 341 -13.79 -1.59 -0.70
N ASP A 342 -13.25 -2.56 -1.46
CA ASP A 342 -13.96 -3.81 -1.79
C ASP A 342 -14.42 -4.54 -0.52
N PHE A 343 -13.57 -4.61 0.51
CA PHE A 343 -13.93 -5.27 1.78
C PHE A 343 -15.00 -4.51 2.57
N SER A 344 -15.00 -3.18 2.47
CA SER A 344 -15.98 -2.31 3.13
C SER A 344 -17.37 -2.41 2.47
N GLU A 345 -17.40 -2.53 1.15
CA GLU A 345 -18.61 -2.78 0.37
C GLU A 345 -19.13 -4.21 0.59
N ASP A 346 -18.23 -5.19 0.64
CA ASP A 346 -18.57 -6.57 1.00
C ASP A 346 -19.18 -6.64 2.40
N PHE A 347 -18.62 -5.91 3.39
CA PHE A 347 -19.19 -5.84 4.73
C PHE A 347 -20.58 -5.18 4.73
N SER A 348 -20.81 -4.18 3.87
CA SER A 348 -22.13 -3.56 3.72
C SER A 348 -23.17 -4.54 3.17
N LYS A 349 -22.77 -5.46 2.29
CA LYS A 349 -23.62 -6.55 1.76
C LYS A 349 -23.77 -7.71 2.75
N TYR A 350 -22.71 -8.05 3.48
CA TYR A 350 -22.64 -9.18 4.42
C TYR A 350 -22.15 -8.76 5.81
N PRO A 351 -22.91 -7.91 6.53
CA PRO A 351 -22.53 -7.47 7.87
C PRO A 351 -22.43 -8.68 8.81
N ARG A 352 -21.52 -8.59 9.78
CA ARG A 352 -21.29 -9.65 10.77
C ARG A 352 -21.16 -9.05 12.16
N ALA A 353 -21.52 -9.82 13.18
CA ALA A 353 -21.42 -9.37 14.55
C ALA A 353 -19.97 -9.07 14.93
N GLU A 354 -19.74 -8.06 15.78
CA GLU A 354 -18.41 -7.56 16.18
C GLU A 354 -17.42 -8.68 16.58
N LYS A 355 -17.90 -9.72 17.28
CA LYS A 355 -17.09 -10.87 17.70
C LYS A 355 -16.53 -11.71 16.54
N PHE A 356 -17.11 -11.61 15.34
CA PHE A 356 -16.68 -12.30 14.11
C PHE A 356 -15.92 -11.40 13.14
N ILE A 357 -15.60 -10.17 13.55
CA ILE A 357 -14.81 -9.23 12.75
C ILE A 357 -13.33 -9.42 13.11
N PRO A 358 -12.49 -9.91 12.19
CA PRO A 358 -11.05 -10.00 12.41
C PRO A 358 -10.43 -8.60 12.49
N ASP A 359 -9.28 -8.47 13.17
CA ASP A 359 -8.65 -7.17 13.44
C ASP A 359 -8.36 -6.38 12.17
N TRP A 360 -7.87 -7.04 11.12
CA TRP A 360 -7.60 -6.39 9.83
C TRP A 360 -8.87 -5.79 9.22
N LEU A 361 -10.03 -6.44 9.35
CA LEU A 361 -11.29 -5.91 8.81
C LEU A 361 -11.81 -4.79 9.71
N ALA A 362 -11.69 -4.93 11.03
CA ALA A 362 -12.06 -3.87 11.97
C ALA A 362 -11.27 -2.57 11.70
N ASP A 363 -9.98 -2.69 11.35
CA ASP A 363 -9.13 -1.55 11.02
C ASP A 363 -9.58 -0.88 9.71
N ILE A 364 -9.92 -1.66 8.67
CA ILE A 364 -10.51 -1.14 7.42
C ILE A 364 -11.80 -0.38 7.74
N LEU A 365 -12.73 -1.01 8.46
CA LEU A 365 -14.04 -0.43 8.76
C LEU A 365 -13.93 0.86 9.58
N LYS A 366 -13.00 0.93 10.54
CA LYS A 366 -12.72 2.16 11.29
C LYS A 366 -12.20 3.28 10.39
N ARG A 367 -11.25 2.99 9.50
CA ARG A 367 -10.73 3.98 8.53
C ARG A 367 -11.83 4.50 7.62
N LYS A 368 -12.67 3.59 7.10
CA LYS A 368 -13.85 3.91 6.28
C LYS A 368 -15.03 4.51 7.08
N ARG A 369 -14.86 4.75 8.39
CA ARG A 369 -15.89 5.31 9.29
C ARG A 369 -17.21 4.52 9.31
N ILE A 370 -17.13 3.20 9.08
CA ILE A 370 -18.26 2.28 9.12
C ILE A 370 -18.44 1.76 10.56
N SER A 371 -19.65 1.89 11.10
CA SER A 371 -20.00 1.35 12.41
C SER A 371 -20.27 -0.15 12.33
N PHE A 372 -19.79 -0.92 13.31
CA PHE A 372 -19.98 -2.38 13.38
C PHE A 372 -20.08 -2.90 14.82
#